data_AF-A0A0F9TF82-F1
#
_entry.id   AF-A0A0F9TF82-F1
#
_cell.length_a   1.000
_cell.length_b   1.000
_cell.length_c   1.000
_cell.angle_alpha   90.00
_cell.angle_beta   90.00
_cell.angle_gamma   90.00
#
_symmetry.space_group_name_H-M   'P 1'
#
loop_
_entity.id
_entity.type
_entity.pdbx_description
1 polymer ?
#
loop_
_entity_poly.entity_id
_entity_poly.type
_entity_poly.pdbx_seq_one_letter_code
_entity_poly.pdbx_strand_id
1 'polypeptide(L)'
;MNLLDHIKSHILSHGYPPSIRELRDLTGAASTNTIWRALRKLEASSDITVEKGQSRAIRLNGYHLFLIEKGIGAFAKYNSAIQNIISEEIFDA
;
A
#
# COMPACT_ATOMS: atom_id res chain seq x y z
N MET A 1 -12.40 1.91 -8.52
CA MET A 1 -11.22 1.90 -7.64
C MET A 1 -10.70 0.47 -7.55
N ASN A 2 -9.39 0.24 -7.66
CA ASN A 2 -8.82 -1.11 -7.60
C ASN A 2 -8.41 -1.48 -6.16
N LEU A 3 -8.05 -2.74 -5.90
CA LEU A 3 -7.71 -3.20 -4.54
C LEU A 3 -6.48 -2.48 -3.95
N LEU A 4 -5.49 -2.13 -4.77
CA LEU A 4 -4.30 -1.40 -4.33
C LEU A 4 -4.67 0.02 -3.86
N ASP A 5 -5.59 0.68 -4.57
CA ASP A 5 -6.09 2.01 -4.19
C ASP A 5 -6.84 1.95 -2.85
N HIS A 6 -7.61 0.89 -2.60
CA HIS A 6 -8.27 0.68 -1.30
C HIS A 6 -7.26 0.47 -0.17
N ILE A 7 -6.19 -0.31 -0.40
CA ILE A 7 -5.12 -0.51 0.58
C ILE A 7 -4.46 0.83 0.92
N LYS A 8 -4.05 1.59 -0.10
CA LYS A 8 -3.43 2.92 0.06
C LYS A 8 -4.34 3.86 0.83
N SER A 9 -5.60 3.99 0.40
CA SER A 9 -6.56 4.90 1.04
C SER A 9 -6.83 4.52 2.49
N HIS A 10 -6.88 3.23 2.81
CA HIS A 10 -7.05 2.76 4.19
C HIS A 10 -5.84 3.12 5.05
N ILE A 11 -4.62 2.91 4.55
CA ILE A 11 -3.39 3.31 5.25
C ILE A 11 -3.36 4.83 5.46
N LEU A 12 -3.71 5.62 4.46
CA LEU A 12 -3.74 7.08 4.56
C LEU A 12 -4.72 7.59 5.63
N SER A 13 -5.86 6.92 5.78
CA SER A 13 -6.93 7.34 6.71
C SER A 13 -6.76 6.79 8.12
N HIS A 14 -6.17 5.60 8.28
CA HIS A 14 -6.10 4.90 9.57
C HIS A 14 -4.67 4.77 10.11
N GLY A 15 -3.65 4.97 9.28
CA GLY A 15 -2.24 4.83 9.65
C GLY A 15 -1.73 3.38 9.69
N TYR A 16 -2.54 2.40 9.27
CA TYR A 16 -2.16 0.99 9.22
C TYR A 16 -2.79 0.26 8.02
N PRO A 17 -2.20 -0.85 7.55
CA PRO A 17 -2.76 -1.64 6.46
C PRO A 17 -4.05 -2.36 6.87
N PRO A 18 -5.03 -2.48 5.96
CA PRO A 18 -6.29 -3.17 6.23
C PRO A 18 -6.08 -4.68 6.36
N SER A 19 -6.99 -5.32 7.08
CA SER A 19 -7.17 -6.77 7.10
C SER A 19 -7.96 -7.26 5.88
N ILE A 20 -7.94 -8.56 5.64
CA ILE A 20 -8.72 -9.19 4.56
C ILE A 20 -10.23 -8.95 4.71
N ARG A 21 -10.74 -8.89 5.95
CA ARG A 21 -12.16 -8.64 6.23
C ARG A 21 -12.53 -7.18 5.93
N GLU A 22 -11.72 -6.23 6.40
CA GLU A 22 -11.88 -4.81 6.06
C GLU A 22 -11.82 -4.60 4.54
N LEU A 23 -10.88 -5.24 3.85
CA LEU A 23 -10.80 -5.17 2.39
C LEU A 23 -12.06 -5.71 1.70
N ARG A 24 -12.59 -6.85 2.14
CA ARG A 24 -13.84 -7.39 1.60
C ARG A 24 -14.98 -6.39 1.74
N ASP A 25 -15.12 -5.79 2.92
CA ASP A 25 -16.20 -4.86 3.24
C ASP A 25 -16.04 -3.54 2.45
N LEU A 26 -14.82 -3.03 2.33
CA LEU A 26 -14.50 -1.83 1.54
C LEU A 26 -14.72 -2.02 0.04
N THR A 27 -14.45 -3.21 -0.50
CA THR A 27 -14.59 -3.47 -1.95
C THR A 27 -15.96 -4.04 -2.33
N GLY A 28 -16.80 -4.40 -1.35
CA GLY A 28 -18.06 -5.12 -1.58
C GLY A 28 -17.86 -6.51 -2.19
N ALA A 29 -16.71 -7.16 -1.91
CA ALA A 29 -16.42 -8.45 -2.53
C ALA A 29 -17.32 -9.55 -1.96
N ALA A 30 -17.84 -10.41 -2.83
CA ALA A 30 -18.72 -11.52 -2.44
C ALA A 30 -18.10 -12.48 -1.42
N SER A 31 -16.77 -12.58 -1.37
CA SER A 31 -16.06 -13.41 -0.39
C SER A 31 -14.64 -12.91 -0.10
N THR A 32 -14.09 -13.36 1.02
CA THR A 32 -12.67 -13.15 1.36
C THR A 32 -11.73 -13.85 0.37
N ASN A 33 -12.17 -14.93 -0.28
CA ASN A 33 -11.34 -15.62 -1.27
C ASN A 33 -11.13 -14.77 -2.54
N THR A 34 -12.12 -13.95 -2.91
CA THR A 34 -11.98 -12.97 -4.00
C THR A 34 -10.87 -11.96 -3.70
N ILE A 35 -10.79 -11.49 -2.45
CA ILE A 35 -9.70 -10.62 -1.98
C ILE A 35 -8.36 -11.34 -2.08
N TRP A 36 -8.26 -12.57 -1.58
CA TRP A 36 -7.03 -13.35 -1.68
C TRP A 36 -6.56 -13.56 -3.13
N ARG A 37 -7.48 -13.80 -4.07
CA ARG A 37 -7.13 -13.90 -5.50
C ARG A 37 -6.58 -12.58 -6.04
N ALA A 38 -7.17 -11.46 -5.67
CA ALA A 38 -6.71 -10.14 -6.09
C ALA A 38 -5.36 -9.76 -5.45
N LEU A 39 -5.15 -10.06 -4.17
CA LEU A 39 -3.85 -9.87 -3.49
C LEU A 39 -2.74 -10.69 -4.14
N ARG A 40 -3.00 -11.95 -4.49
CA ARG A 40 -2.02 -12.78 -5.23
C ARG A 40 -1.62 -12.17 -6.57
N LYS A 41 -2.54 -11.49 -7.27
CA LYS A 41 -2.21 -10.78 -8.51
C LYS A 41 -1.30 -9.57 -8.25
N LEU A 42 -1.57 -8.80 -7.20
CA LEU A 42 -0.74 -7.65 -6.81
C LEU A 42 0.63 -8.07 -6.27
N GLU A 43 0.71 -9.20 -5.58
CA GLU A 43 1.97 -9.78 -5.12
C GLU A 43 2.79 -10.30 -6.32
N ALA A 44 2.14 -10.93 -7.30
CA ALA A 44 2.79 -11.36 -8.54
C ALA A 44 3.31 -10.19 -9.38
N SER A 45 2.66 -9.02 -9.36
CA SER A 45 3.17 -7.79 -9.98
C SER A 45 4.21 -7.05 -9.12
N SER A 46 4.61 -7.61 -7.98
CA SER A 46 5.55 -7.02 -7.01
C SER A 46 5.11 -5.66 -6.46
N ASP A 47 3.81 -5.31 -6.53
CA ASP A 47 3.30 -4.05 -5.98
C ASP A 47 3.10 -4.12 -4.46
N ILE A 48 2.90 -5.33 -3.92
CA ILE A 48 2.72 -5.58 -2.49
C ILE A 48 3.43 -6.87 -2.04
N THR A 49 3.61 -7.00 -0.74
CA THR A 49 3.92 -8.27 -0.07
C THR A 49 2.89 -8.54 1.01
N VAL A 50 2.44 -9.79 1.13
CA VAL A 50 1.48 -10.20 2.17
C VAL A 50 2.10 -11.28 3.05
N GLU A 51 2.34 -10.97 4.32
CA GLU A 51 2.85 -11.97 5.27
C GLU A 51 1.75 -12.96 5.66
N LYS A 52 2.01 -14.25 5.47
CA LYS A 52 1.02 -15.30 5.76
C LYS A 52 0.88 -15.51 7.27
N GLY A 53 -0.36 -15.74 7.71
CA GLY A 53 -0.64 -16.06 9.12
C GLY A 53 -0.73 -14.85 10.05
N GLN A 54 -0.41 -13.64 9.57
CA GLN A 54 -0.55 -12.42 10.35
C GLN A 54 -1.69 -11.54 9.84
N SER A 55 -2.47 -10.96 10.76
CA SER A 55 -3.43 -9.92 10.42
C SER A 55 -2.71 -8.62 10.08
N ARG A 56 -3.20 -7.87 9.09
CA ARG A 56 -2.68 -6.53 8.74
C ARG A 56 -1.20 -6.54 8.33
N ALA A 57 -0.76 -7.60 7.68
CA ALA A 57 0.62 -7.73 7.20
C ALA A 57 0.75 -7.50 5.70
N ILE A 58 0.02 -6.50 5.18
CA ILE A 58 0.15 -6.04 3.79
C ILE A 58 1.16 -4.90 3.75
N ARG A 59 2.24 -5.08 3.00
CA ARG A 59 3.26 -4.06 2.75
C ARG A 59 3.17 -3.60 1.30
N LEU A 60 3.31 -2.29 1.08
CA LEU A 60 3.38 -1.71 -0.26
C LEU A 60 4.84 -1.68 -0.71
N ASN A 61 5.15 -2.25 -1.87
CA ASN A 61 6.51 -2.36 -2.38
C ASN A 61 6.79 -1.25 -3.38
N GLY A 62 7.92 -0.55 -3.22
CA GLY A 62 8.29 0.55 -4.11
C GLY A 62 7.32 1.74 -4.05
N TYR A 63 6.62 1.91 -2.93
CA TYR A 63 5.78 3.08 -2.67
C TYR A 63 6.31 3.82 -1.43
N HIS A 64 6.44 5.13 -1.55
CA HIS A 64 6.74 6.01 -0.42
C HIS A 64 5.50 6.79 -0.02
N LEU A 65 5.26 6.89 1.28
CA LEU A 65 4.27 7.78 1.86
C LEU A 65 4.88 9.16 2.01
N PHE A 66 4.29 10.14 1.35
CA PHE A 66 4.63 11.55 1.50
C PHE A 66 3.56 12.22 2.35
N LEU A 67 4.00 12.98 3.35
CA LEU A 67 3.15 13.88 4.10
C LEU A 67 3.21 15.24 3.42
N ILE A 68 2.08 15.68 2.87
CA ILE A 68 1.95 17.01 2.28
C ILE A 68 1.56 17.97 3.40
N GLU A 69 2.01 19.24 3.30
CA GLU A 69 1.60 20.30 4.22
C GLU A 69 0.08 20.27 4.44
N LYS A 70 -0.34 20.44 5.70
CA LYS A 70 -1.71 20.28 6.22
C LYS A 70 -2.17 18.84 6.51
N GLY A 71 -1.25 17.88 6.58
CA GLY A 71 -1.54 16.53 7.11
C GLY A 71 -2.23 15.60 6.10
N ILE A 72 -2.16 15.93 4.81
CA ILE A 72 -2.68 15.08 3.73
C ILE A 72 -1.56 14.12 3.32
N GLY A 73 -1.77 12.81 3.48
CA GLY A 73 -0.82 11.81 3.00
C GLY A 73 -1.07 11.41 1.54
N ALA A 74 -0.02 11.11 0.80
CA ALA A 74 -0.09 10.58 -0.56
C ALA A 74 0.96 9.47 -0.79
N PHE A 75 0.62 8.46 -1.60
CA PHE A 75 1.58 7.44 -2.02
C PHE A 75 2.10 7.71 -3.42
N ALA A 76 3.41 7.76 -3.61
CA ALA A 76 4.03 7.79 -4.94
C ALA A 76 4.87 6.52 -5.19
N LYS A 77 4.84 6.03 -6.43
CA LYS A 77 5.67 4.89 -6.84
C LYS A 77 7.09 5.38 -7.06
N TYR A 78 8.06 4.60 -6.60
CA TYR A 78 9.47 4.85 -6.81
C TYR A 78 9.80 4.77 -8.30
N ASN A 79 10.38 5.84 -8.85
CA ASN A 79 11.00 5.81 -10.18
C ASN A 79 12.49 6.16 -10.04
N SER A 80 13.29 5.80 -11.04
CA SER A 80 14.73 5.99 -11.04
C SER A 80 15.17 7.46 -10.85
N ALA A 81 14.31 8.43 -11.20
CA ALA A 81 14.57 9.84 -10.98
C ALA A 81 14.43 10.25 -9.48
N ILE A 82 13.51 9.63 -8.74
CA ILE A 82 13.32 9.87 -7.31
C ILE A 82 14.47 9.30 -6.47
N GLN A 83 15.21 8.26 -6.93
CA GLN A 83 16.36 7.76 -6.17
C GLN A 83 17.39 8.86 -5.93
N ASN A 84 17.74 9.60 -6.98
CA ASN A 84 18.81 10.59 -6.93
C ASN A 84 18.47 11.76 -5.99
N ILE A 85 17.20 12.19 -5.99
CA ILE A 85 16.73 13.30 -5.14
C ILE A 85 16.75 12.89 -3.66
N ILE A 86 16.26 11.70 -3.31
CA ILE A 86 16.20 11.25 -1.91
C ILE A 86 17.59 10.88 -1.37
N SER A 87 18.50 10.42 -2.23
CA SER A 87 19.87 10.07 -1.84
C SER A 87 20.70 11.31 -1.44
N GLU A 88 20.49 12.44 -2.11
CA GLU A 88 21.19 13.70 -1.82
C GLU A 88 20.69 14.35 -0.52
N GLU A 89 19.41 14.23 -0.16
CA GLU A 89 18.85 14.88 1.05
C GLU A 89 19.04 14.08 2.35
N ILE A 90 19.32 12.77 2.31
CA ILE A 90 19.41 11.91 3.51
C ILE A 90 20.86 11.67 3.96
N PHE A 91 21.87 11.86 3.10
CA PHE A 91 23.28 11.61 3.46
C PHE A 91 24.10 12.85 3.82
N ASP A 92 23.57 14.06 3.64
CA ASP A 92 24.23 15.33 3.99
C ASP A 92 23.65 16.02 5.25
N ALA A 93 22.96 15.27 6.12
CA ALA A 93 22.42 15.76 7.40
C ALA A 93 22.99 15.04 8.63
#